data_AF-A0A097ESL0-F1
#
_entry.id   AF-A0A097ESL0-F1
#
_cell.length_a   1.000
_cell.length_b   1.000
_cell.length_c   1.000
_cell.angle_alpha   90.00
_cell.angle_beta   90.00
_cell.angle_gamma   90.00
#
_symmetry.space_group_name_H-M   'P 1'
#
loop_
_entity.id
_entity.type
_entity.pdbx_description
1 polymer ?
#
loop_
_entity_poly.entity_id
_entity_poly.type
_entity_poly.pdbx_seq_one_letter_code
_entity_poly.pdbx_strand_id
1 'polypeptide(L)'
;MNIADGNVYAAQVGFLNKSAGGFTIQTGVANMVEIENNTNGGLQLGIYNEVTEGNLGSRISDNGYYVTAGVYNNGGGGVKIGVLNNGGKGGVKIGVLNISPSGLSIGAINVGESDNFLIGILNFCDGFPTVMIGFNYCWRLRGW
;
A
#
# COMPACT_ATOMS: atom_id res chain seq x y z
N MET A 1 7.15 -17.89 13.98
CA MET A 1 7.21 -17.49 12.56
C MET A 1 6.29 -18.43 11.83
N ASN A 2 5.31 -17.89 11.11
CA ASN A 2 4.41 -18.69 10.27
C ASN A 2 4.73 -18.42 8.80
N ILE A 3 4.75 -19.48 8.00
CA ILE A 3 5.00 -19.41 6.57
C ILE A 3 3.91 -20.23 5.89
N ALA A 4 3.20 -19.61 4.95
CA ALA A 4 2.27 -20.28 4.07
C ALA A 4 2.78 -20.17 2.63
N ASP A 5 2.91 -21.31 1.95
CA ASP A 5 3.46 -21.39 0.59
C ASP A 5 2.45 -22.04 -0.36
N GLY A 6 2.31 -21.50 -1.58
CA GLY A 6 1.35 -21.91 -2.61
C GLY A 6 0.01 -21.16 -2.65
N ASN A 7 -0.87 -21.52 -3.60
CA ASN A 7 -2.23 -20.95 -3.73
C ASN A 7 -3.14 -21.38 -2.56
N VAL A 8 -2.93 -20.83 -1.38
CA VAL A 8 -3.65 -21.20 -0.15
C VAL A 8 -4.50 -20.06 0.39
N TYR A 9 -5.67 -20.44 0.91
CA TYR A 9 -6.45 -19.62 1.84
C TYR A 9 -5.86 -19.83 3.24
N ALA A 10 -5.05 -18.90 3.71
CA ALA A 10 -4.31 -19.05 4.97
C ALA A 10 -4.70 -17.96 5.95
N ALA A 11 -4.94 -18.35 7.21
CA ALA A 11 -5.03 -17.44 8.35
C ALA A 11 -3.81 -17.65 9.25
N GLN A 12 -3.03 -16.60 9.47
CA GLN A 12 -1.76 -16.65 10.21
C GLN A 12 -1.78 -15.64 11.36
N VAL A 13 -1.38 -16.10 12.55
CA VAL A 13 -1.25 -15.28 13.77
C VAL A 13 0.15 -15.51 14.33
N GLY A 14 0.96 -14.45 14.41
CA GLY A 14 2.32 -14.60 14.90
C GLY A 14 3.10 -13.31 14.91
N PHE A 15 4.31 -13.33 15.48
CA PHE A 15 5.20 -12.17 15.42
C PHE A 15 5.63 -11.84 13.99
N LEU A 16 5.98 -12.86 13.22
CA LEU A 16 6.38 -12.75 11.82
C LEU A 16 5.56 -13.74 11.00
N ASN A 17 4.83 -13.24 10.01
CA ASN A 17 4.04 -14.04 9.07
C ASN A 17 4.53 -13.78 7.64
N LYS A 18 4.67 -14.83 6.84
CA LYS A 18 4.97 -14.76 5.41
C LYS A 18 3.94 -15.60 4.63
N SER A 19 3.47 -15.09 3.49
CA SER A 19 2.59 -15.85 2.60
C SER A 19 3.00 -15.68 1.14
N ALA A 20 3.00 -16.76 0.35
CA ALA A 20 3.22 -16.73 -1.09
C ALA A 20 1.89 -16.98 -1.83
N GLY A 21 1.25 -15.91 -2.30
CA GLY A 21 0.06 -15.95 -3.15
C GLY A 21 -1.27 -16.27 -2.46
N GLY A 22 -2.35 -16.25 -3.24
CA GLY A 22 -3.71 -16.57 -2.79
C GLY A 22 -4.43 -15.46 -2.01
N PHE A 23 -5.43 -15.87 -1.21
CA PHE A 23 -6.13 -14.99 -0.26
C PHE A 23 -5.62 -15.24 1.15
N THR A 24 -5.04 -14.23 1.79
CA THR A 24 -4.33 -14.41 3.07
C THR A 24 -4.88 -13.49 4.14
N ILE A 25 -5.07 -14.00 5.35
CA ILE A 25 -5.37 -13.19 6.54
C ILE A 25 -4.18 -13.30 7.47
N GLN A 26 -3.51 -12.19 7.75
CA GLN A 26 -2.32 -12.17 8.58
C GLN A 26 -2.47 -11.13 9.68
N THR A 27 -2.18 -11.54 10.92
CA THR A 27 -2.10 -10.62 12.06
C THR A 27 -0.83 -10.85 12.86
N GLY A 28 -0.11 -9.78 13.17
CA GLY A 28 1.22 -9.91 13.75
C GLY A 28 2.01 -8.62 13.91
N VAL A 29 3.29 -8.75 14.28
CA VAL A 29 4.19 -7.59 14.31
C VAL A 29 4.62 -7.24 12.88
N ALA A 30 5.09 -8.22 12.12
CA ALA A 30 5.40 -8.05 10.70
C ALA A 30 4.70 -9.09 9.84
N ASN A 31 4.03 -8.64 8.78
CA ASN A 31 3.36 -9.48 7.79
C ASN A 31 3.94 -9.21 6.41
N MET A 32 4.27 -10.27 5.68
CA MET A 32 4.85 -10.19 4.35
C MET A 32 4.06 -11.07 3.38
N VAL A 33 3.65 -10.50 2.25
CA VAL A 33 2.99 -11.23 1.16
C VAL A 33 3.84 -11.14 -0.09
N GLU A 34 4.08 -12.29 -0.70
CA GLU A 34 4.72 -12.43 -1.99
C GLU A 34 3.65 -12.81 -3.02
N ILE A 35 3.49 -11.98 -4.05
CA ILE A 35 2.48 -12.14 -5.09
C ILE A 35 3.09 -12.92 -6.24
N GLU A 36 2.51 -14.09 -6.50
CA GLU A 36 2.90 -14.94 -7.63
C GLU A 36 1.98 -14.77 -8.85
N ASN A 37 0.72 -14.37 -8.64
CA ASN A 37 -0.32 -14.24 -9.67
C ASN A 37 -1.17 -12.96 -9.46
N ASN A 38 -1.80 -12.46 -10.54
CA ASN A 38 -2.59 -11.21 -10.52
C ASN A 38 -3.92 -11.27 -9.74
N THR A 39 -4.34 -12.46 -9.27
CA THR A 39 -5.63 -12.68 -8.58
C THR A 39 -5.51 -12.75 -7.06
N ASN A 40 -4.40 -12.25 -6.49
CA ASN A 40 -4.14 -12.38 -5.07
C ASN A 40 -4.84 -11.27 -4.26
N GLY A 41 -5.09 -11.56 -2.98
CA GLY A 41 -5.67 -10.56 -2.08
C GLY A 41 -5.50 -10.95 -0.63
N GLY A 42 -5.98 -10.11 0.27
CA GLY A 42 -5.91 -10.47 1.68
C GLY A 42 -6.17 -9.34 2.65
N LEU A 43 -6.11 -9.69 3.93
CA LEU A 43 -6.18 -8.79 5.06
C LEU A 43 -4.89 -8.89 5.86
N GLN A 44 -4.26 -7.77 6.13
CA GLN A 44 -3.04 -7.69 6.94
C GLN A 44 -3.25 -6.71 8.09
N LEU A 45 -2.97 -7.14 9.32
CA LEU A 45 -3.01 -6.31 10.52
C LEU A 45 -1.70 -6.43 11.27
N GLY A 46 -0.97 -5.33 11.44
CA GLY A 46 0.30 -5.39 12.15
C GLY A 46 1.06 -4.08 12.25
N ILE A 47 2.25 -4.13 12.83
CA ILE A 47 3.09 -2.93 12.91
C ILE A 47 3.70 -2.65 11.53
N TYR A 48 4.23 -3.68 10.89
CA TYR A 48 4.84 -3.62 9.57
C TYR A 48 4.12 -4.57 8.62
N ASN A 49 3.66 -4.07 7.48
CA ASN A 49 3.01 -4.88 6.45
C ASN A 49 3.67 -4.62 5.11
N GLU A 50 3.97 -5.68 4.36
CA GLU A 50 4.67 -5.57 3.09
C GLU A 50 4.11 -6.53 2.05
N VAL A 51 3.97 -6.04 0.82
CA VAL A 51 3.48 -6.82 -0.33
C VAL A 51 4.43 -6.64 -1.52
N THR A 52 5.04 -7.73 -1.97
CA THR A 52 6.10 -7.77 -2.99
C THR A 52 5.73 -8.74 -4.12
N GLU A 53 6.28 -8.57 -5.32
CA GLU A 53 6.07 -9.48 -6.46
C GLU A 53 7.19 -10.53 -6.55
N GLY A 54 6.86 -11.81 -6.54
CA GLY A 54 7.84 -12.90 -6.50
C GLY A 54 8.56 -13.16 -7.83
N ASN A 55 7.89 -12.88 -8.97
CA ASN A 55 8.40 -13.26 -10.30
C ASN A 55 9.39 -12.27 -10.95
N LEU A 56 9.66 -11.10 -10.35
CA LEU A 56 10.45 -10.05 -11.02
C LEU A 56 11.52 -9.35 -10.15
N GLY A 57 12.03 -10.06 -9.13
CA GLY A 57 13.13 -9.58 -8.30
C GLY A 57 12.75 -8.39 -7.42
N SER A 58 12.15 -8.66 -6.25
CA SER A 58 11.93 -7.68 -5.16
C SER A 58 11.36 -6.32 -5.58
N ARG A 59 10.48 -6.28 -6.58
CA ARG A 59 9.73 -5.07 -6.92
C ARG A 59 8.48 -4.99 -6.06
N ILE A 60 8.18 -3.79 -5.58
CA ILE A 60 6.93 -3.47 -4.91
C ILE A 60 5.79 -3.83 -5.87
N SER A 61 4.95 -4.80 -5.48
CA SER A 61 3.85 -5.22 -6.34
C SER A 61 2.70 -4.23 -6.24
N ASP A 62 2.11 -3.89 -7.37
CA ASP A 62 0.88 -3.11 -7.44
C ASP A 62 -0.36 -3.99 -7.70
N ASN A 63 -0.14 -5.28 -7.92
CA ASN A 63 -1.19 -6.23 -8.26
C ASN A 63 -1.83 -6.82 -7.00
N GLY A 64 -3.05 -7.32 -7.15
CA GLY A 64 -3.84 -7.88 -6.05
C GLY A 64 -4.48 -6.83 -5.14
N TYR A 65 -5.50 -7.26 -4.39
CA TYR A 65 -6.29 -6.38 -3.52
C TYR A 65 -6.08 -6.74 -2.04
N TYR A 66 -5.34 -5.89 -1.34
CA TYR A 66 -5.05 -6.07 0.08
C TYR A 66 -5.71 -4.97 0.89
N VAL A 67 -6.36 -5.36 1.97
CA VAL A 67 -6.76 -4.45 3.04
C VAL A 67 -5.70 -4.56 4.12
N THR A 68 -5.00 -3.48 4.40
CA THR A 68 -3.86 -3.47 5.30
C THR A 68 -4.06 -2.40 6.36
N ALA A 69 -3.94 -2.75 7.63
CA ALA A 69 -3.94 -1.79 8.72
C ALA A 69 -2.69 -1.94 9.59
N GLY A 70 -2.00 -0.84 9.85
CA GLY A 70 -0.74 -0.90 10.60
C GLY A 70 0.00 0.40 10.80
N VAL A 71 1.18 0.34 11.40
CA VAL A 71 2.03 1.54 11.56
C VAL A 71 2.69 1.88 10.23
N TYR A 72 3.28 0.89 9.57
CA TYR A 72 3.97 1.02 8.29
C TYR A 72 3.44 -0.02 7.30
N ASN A 73 2.91 0.45 6.18
CA ASN A 73 2.35 -0.40 5.13
C ASN A 73 3.07 -0.12 3.80
N ASN A 74 3.65 -1.14 3.18
CA ASN A 74 4.44 -0.99 1.95
C ASN A 74 3.95 -1.92 0.84
N GLY A 75 3.75 -1.37 -0.36
CA GLY A 75 3.35 -2.15 -1.54
C GLY A 75 1.94 -2.74 -1.48
N GLY A 76 1.55 -3.42 -2.55
CA GLY A 76 0.21 -3.97 -2.75
C GLY A 76 -0.80 -2.91 -3.15
N GLY A 77 -1.74 -3.29 -4.02
CA GLY A 77 -2.95 -2.51 -4.30
C GLY A 77 -4.02 -2.68 -3.21
N GLY A 78 -5.08 -1.88 -3.26
CA GLY A 78 -6.23 -2.01 -2.36
C GLY A 78 -6.34 -0.90 -1.32
N VAL A 79 -6.63 -1.24 -0.06
CA VAL A 79 -6.87 -0.26 1.02
C VAL A 79 -5.76 -0.35 2.05
N LYS A 80 -5.14 0.79 2.39
CA LYS A 80 -4.11 0.88 3.43
C LYS A 80 -4.50 1.91 4.46
N ILE A 81 -4.46 1.52 5.74
CA ILE A 81 -4.76 2.39 6.87
C ILE A 81 -3.56 2.36 7.81
N GLY A 82 -2.96 3.51 8.07
CA GLY A 82 -1.79 3.50 8.94
C GLY A 82 -1.16 4.84 9.20
N VAL A 83 -0.04 4.83 9.93
CA VAL A 83 0.74 6.05 10.13
C VAL A 83 1.48 6.39 8.84
N LEU A 84 2.14 5.39 8.26
CA LEU A 84 2.95 5.50 7.05
C LEU A 84 2.44 4.49 6.01
N ASN A 85 1.98 4.98 4.87
CA ASN A 85 1.55 4.15 3.74
C ASN A 85 2.44 4.46 2.53
N ASN A 86 3.16 3.46 2.03
CA ASN A 86 4.10 3.60 0.92
C ASN A 86 3.79 2.62 -0.24
N GLY A 87 4.02 3.06 -1.47
CA GLY A 87 3.87 2.24 -2.68
C GLY A 87 2.45 1.75 -2.96
N GLY A 88 2.28 0.92 -3.98
CA GLY A 88 0.98 0.46 -4.48
C GLY A 88 0.33 1.48 -5.40
N LYS A 89 0.11 1.11 -6.67
CA LYS A 89 -0.72 1.88 -7.61
C LYS A 89 -2.20 1.61 -7.38
N GLY A 90 -2.99 2.67 -7.49
CA GLY A 90 -4.43 2.61 -7.28
C GLY A 90 -4.81 2.33 -5.82
N GLY A 91 -6.12 2.22 -5.59
CA GLY A 91 -6.68 1.96 -4.26
C GLY A 91 -6.80 3.20 -3.37
N VAL A 92 -6.95 2.97 -2.07
CA VAL A 92 -7.22 4.01 -1.05
C VAL A 92 -6.20 3.92 0.08
N LYS A 93 -5.55 5.03 0.40
CA LYS A 93 -4.57 5.14 1.49
C LYS A 93 -5.07 6.16 2.49
N ILE A 94 -5.16 5.77 3.75
CA ILE A 94 -5.65 6.62 4.83
C ILE A 94 -4.59 6.64 5.93
N GLY A 95 -4.07 7.82 6.28
CA GLY A 95 -2.98 7.86 7.24
C GLY A 95 -2.41 9.23 7.55
N VAL A 96 -1.27 9.23 8.27
CA VAL A 96 -0.55 10.48 8.57
C VAL A 96 0.29 10.88 7.38
N LEU A 97 1.10 9.96 6.84
CA LEU A 97 1.90 10.14 5.63
C LEU A 97 1.53 9.07 4.61
N ASN A 98 1.04 9.51 3.46
CA ASN A 98 0.73 8.64 2.32
C ASN A 98 1.65 8.98 1.15
N ILE A 99 2.41 7.99 0.66
CA ILE A 99 3.27 8.10 -0.52
C ILE A 99 2.70 7.16 -1.59
N SER A 100 2.26 7.73 -2.70
CA SER A 100 1.46 7.02 -3.69
C SER A 100 1.79 7.42 -5.12
N PRO A 101 2.09 6.47 -6.00
CA PRO A 101 2.21 6.77 -7.44
C PRO A 101 0.84 7.04 -8.09
N SER A 102 -0.27 6.43 -7.66
CA SER A 102 -1.63 6.70 -8.17
C SER A 102 -2.73 6.27 -7.18
N GLY A 103 -3.95 6.79 -7.31
CA GLY A 103 -5.11 6.41 -6.46
C GLY A 103 -5.59 7.51 -5.51
N LEU A 104 -6.32 7.13 -4.44
CA LEU A 104 -6.89 8.05 -3.44
C LEU A 104 -6.02 8.05 -2.18
N SER A 105 -5.51 9.20 -1.76
CA SER A 105 -4.78 9.35 -0.49
C SER A 105 -5.45 10.39 0.40
N ILE A 106 -5.81 9.98 1.62
CA ILE A 106 -6.46 10.81 2.63
C ILE A 106 -5.56 10.85 3.87
N GLY A 107 -5.09 12.03 4.25
CA GLY A 107 -4.16 12.12 5.37
C GLY A 107 -3.69 13.51 5.73
N ALA A 108 -2.83 13.58 6.74
CA ALA A 108 -2.21 14.86 7.10
C ALA A 108 -1.25 15.31 5.99
N ILE A 109 -0.41 14.40 5.50
CA ILE A 109 0.58 14.64 4.46
C ILE A 109 0.40 13.58 3.38
N ASN A 110 0.19 14.01 2.14
CA ASN A 110 0.11 13.11 0.99
C ASN A 110 1.12 13.52 -0.08
N VAL A 111 1.84 12.55 -0.61
CA VAL A 111 2.79 12.70 -1.72
C VAL A 111 2.32 11.80 -2.86
N GLY A 112 1.92 12.43 -3.96
CA GLY A 112 1.34 11.80 -5.14
C GLY A 112 2.14 12.11 -6.40
N GLU A 113 2.16 11.17 -7.36
CA GLU A 113 2.51 11.47 -8.75
C GLU A 113 1.24 11.72 -9.58
N SER A 114 1.30 11.54 -10.90
CA SER A 114 0.17 11.69 -11.82
C SER A 114 -1.01 10.75 -11.47
N ASP A 115 -2.24 11.21 -11.69
CA ASP A 115 -3.48 10.47 -11.39
C ASP A 115 -3.67 10.05 -9.91
N ASN A 116 -3.19 10.89 -8.97
CA ASN A 116 -3.58 10.78 -7.56
C ASN A 116 -4.62 11.84 -7.17
N PHE A 117 -5.65 11.39 -6.47
CA PHE A 117 -6.55 12.26 -5.74
C PHE A 117 -6.11 12.36 -4.29
N LEU A 118 -5.57 13.52 -3.92
CA LEU A 118 -5.03 13.76 -2.58
C LEU A 118 -5.99 14.63 -1.77
N ILE A 119 -6.36 14.17 -0.58
CA ILE A 119 -7.12 14.93 0.43
C ILE A 119 -6.28 15.03 1.69
N GLY A 120 -5.89 16.24 2.05
CA GLY A 120 -5.09 16.41 3.24
C GLY A 120 -4.82 17.85 3.62
N ILE A 121 -4.04 17.97 4.69
CA ILE A 121 -3.53 19.25 5.18
C ILE A 121 -2.40 19.71 4.25
N LEU A 122 -1.47 18.81 3.92
CA LEU A 122 -0.36 19.06 3.00
C LEU A 122 -0.41 18.02 1.87
N ASN A 123 -0.51 18.49 0.63
CA ASN A 123 -0.49 17.64 -0.56
C ASN A 123 0.68 18.05 -1.47
N PHE A 124 1.51 17.08 -1.87
CA PHE A 124 2.59 17.24 -2.83
C PHE A 124 2.26 16.43 -4.09
N CYS A 125 2.20 17.05 -5.27
CA CYS A 125 1.71 16.38 -6.47
C CYS A 125 2.37 16.82 -7.79
N ASP A 126 2.47 15.92 -8.78
CA ASP A 126 2.87 16.23 -10.17
C ASP A 126 1.66 16.20 -11.14
N GLY A 127 0.66 17.04 -10.86
CA GLY A 127 -0.54 17.22 -11.71
C GLY A 127 -1.88 17.30 -10.98
N PHE A 128 -2.93 17.78 -11.66
CA PHE A 128 -4.32 17.85 -11.14
C PHE A 128 -5.04 16.50 -11.39
N PRO A 129 -5.98 16.01 -10.55
CA PRO A 129 -6.81 16.76 -9.59
C PRO A 129 -6.65 16.37 -8.10
N THR A 130 -6.53 17.37 -7.22
CA THR A 130 -6.47 17.20 -5.75
C THR A 130 -7.51 18.09 -5.05
N VAL A 131 -8.14 17.61 -3.96
CA VAL A 131 -9.12 18.37 -3.16
C VAL A 131 -8.54 18.63 -1.78
N MET A 132 -8.35 19.89 -1.43
CA MET A 132 -7.54 20.33 -0.29
C MET A 132 -8.37 21.00 0.81
N ILE A 133 -7.95 20.84 2.07
CA ILE A 133 -8.43 21.61 3.23
C ILE A 133 -7.36 22.62 3.74
N GLY A 134 -6.05 22.34 3.59
CA GLY A 134 -4.92 23.18 4.06
C GLY A 134 -4.07 23.89 2.98
N PHE A 135 -2.97 23.28 2.51
CA PHE A 135 -2.03 23.81 1.48
C PHE A 135 -1.68 22.75 0.40
N ASN A 136 -1.54 23.17 -0.88
CA ASN A 136 -0.97 22.35 -1.97
C ASN A 136 0.41 22.85 -2.37
N TYR A 137 1.33 21.91 -2.53
CA TYR A 137 2.55 22.09 -3.27
C TYR A 137 2.55 21.14 -4.47
N CYS A 138 1.85 21.53 -5.53
CA CYS A 138 1.90 20.82 -6.79
C CYS A 138 2.92 21.49 -7.71
N TRP A 139 3.92 20.73 -8.13
CA TRP A 139 4.90 21.17 -9.10
C TRP A 139 4.61 20.42 -10.39
N ARG A 140 4.42 21.16 -11.48
CA ARG A 140 4.35 20.56 -12.81
C ARG A 140 5.77 20.53 -13.35
N LEU A 141 6.37 19.35 -13.48
CA LEU A 141 7.59 19.22 -14.29
C LEU A 141 7.20 19.46 -15.75
N ARG A 142 7.16 20.73 -16.17
CA ARG A 142 7.18 21.09 -17.58
C ARG A 142 8.55 20.69 -18.12
N GLY A 143 8.61 19.48 -18.68
CA GLY A 143 9.71 19.08 -19.56
C GLY A 143 9.90 20.14 -20.65
N TRP A 144 11.16 20.49 -20.89
CA TRP A 144 11.60 21.37 -21.97
C TRP A 144 11.48 20.63 -23.31
#